data_AF-A0A952TS47-F1
#
_entry.id   AF-A0A952TS47-F1
#
_cell.length_a   1.000
_cell.length_b   1.000
_cell.length_c   1.000
_cell.angle_alpha   90.00
_cell.angle_beta   90.00
_cell.angle_gamma   90.00
#
_symmetry.space_group_name_H-M   'P 1'
#
loop_
_entity.id
_entity.type
_entity.pdbx_description
1 polymer ?
#
loop_
_entity_poly.entity_id
_entity_poly.type
_entity_poly.pdbx_seq_one_letter_code
_entity_poly.pdbx_strand_id
1 'polypeptide(L)' 'MTIAAEKTGLAQVSDAEILEEAAERLKRQYLNEHGVEFRFGSFHFIFHDGRFQAVEDWPRSRRYLSPKRVVGNKE' A
#
# COMPACT_ATOMS: atom_id res chain seq x y z
N MET A 1 11.31 -7.61 29.13
CA MET A 1 10.91 -8.93 28.60
C MET A 1 11.00 -8.82 27.09
N THR A 2 12.05 -9.39 26.50
CA THR A 2 12.42 -9.15 25.09
C THR A 2 11.96 -10.33 24.27
N ILE A 3 10.91 -10.18 23.47
CA ILE A 3 10.48 -11.20 22.51
C ILE A 3 11.44 -11.11 21.32
N ALA A 4 12.57 -11.80 21.40
CA ALA A 4 13.38 -12.10 20.23
C ALA A 4 12.65 -13.22 19.47
N ALA A 5 11.68 -12.84 18.63
CA ALA A 5 11.06 -13.78 17.72
C ALA A 5 12.14 -14.36 16.79
N GLU A 6 12.19 -15.69 16.72
CA GLU A 6 13.06 -16.48 15.85
C GLU A 6 13.16 -15.88 14.43
N LYS A 7 14.34 -15.33 14.11
CA LYS A 7 14.67 -14.81 12.77
C LYS A 7 15.14 -15.91 11.80
N THR A 8 14.62 -17.12 11.93
CA THR A 8 15.15 -18.31 11.24
C THR A 8 14.35 -18.72 10.00
N GLY A 9 13.17 -18.13 9.75
CA GLY A 9 12.29 -18.56 8.65
C GLY A 9 12.44 -17.82 7.31
N LEU A 10 13.12 -16.66 7.26
CA LEU A 10 13.12 -15.79 6.07
C LEU A 10 14.38 -15.89 5.21
N ALA A 11 15.44 -16.55 5.70
CA ALA A 11 16.72 -16.62 4.98
C ALA A 11 16.66 -17.37 3.64
N GLN A 12 15.61 -18.18 3.42
CA GLN A 12 15.38 -18.93 2.20
C GLN A 12 14.37 -18.26 1.25
N VAL A 13 13.71 -17.19 1.71
CA VAL A 13 12.70 -16.47 0.94
C VAL A 13 13.38 -15.27 0.31
N SER A 14 13.13 -15.03 -0.98
CA SER A 14 13.71 -13.88 -1.64
C SER A 14 13.12 -12.57 -1.11
N ASP A 15 13.90 -11.50 -1.14
CA ASP A 15 13.39 -10.18 -0.75
C ASP A 15 12.15 -9.79 -1.58
N ALA A 16 12.10 -10.19 -2.86
CA ALA A 16 10.95 -9.95 -3.72
C ALA A 16 9.67 -10.61 -3.19
N GLU A 17 9.74 -11.89 -2.78
CA GLU A 17 8.60 -12.61 -2.19
C GLU A 17 8.18 -12.02 -0.84
N ILE A 18 9.15 -11.61 -0.02
CA ILE A 18 8.87 -10.94 1.26
C ILE A 18 8.11 -9.63 1.03
N LEU A 19 8.57 -8.82 0.07
CA LEU A 19 7.95 -7.55 -0.27
C LEU A 19 6.57 -7.72 -0.90
N GLU A 20 6.38 -8.76 -1.72
CA GLU A 20 5.07 -9.09 -2.31
C GLU A 20 4.06 -9.51 -1.23
N GLU A 21 4.43 -10.42 -0.34
CA GLU A 21 3.57 -10.81 0.79
C GLU A 21 3.28 -9.62 1.72
N ALA A 22 4.27 -8.76 1.98
CA ALA A 22 4.06 -7.54 2.76
C ALA A 22 3.04 -6.61 2.08
N ALA A 23 3.15 -6.40 0.77
CA ALA A 23 2.20 -5.59 0.01
C ALA A 23 0.77 -6.17 0.07
N GLU A 24 0.61 -7.49 -0.06
CA GLU A 24 -0.70 -8.15 0.04
C GLU A 24 -1.32 -8.05 1.43
N ARG A 25 -0.51 -8.11 2.50
CA ARG A 25 -0.99 -7.88 3.87
C ARG A 25 -1.45 -6.44 4.07
N LEU A 26 -0.70 -5.46 3.57
CA LEU A 26 -1.05 -4.05 3.67
C LEU A 26 -2.34 -3.72 2.91
N LYS A 27 -2.52 -4.26 1.71
CA LYS A 27 -3.79 -4.13 0.96
C LYS A 27 -4.97 -4.71 1.72
N ARG A 28 -4.80 -5.90 2.32
CA ARG A 28 -5.84 -6.55 3.14
C ARG A 28 -6.17 -5.73 4.39
N GLN A 29 -5.16 -5.17 5.06
CA GLN A 29 -5.35 -4.26 6.19
C GLN A 29 -6.15 -3.03 5.77
N TYR A 30 -5.76 -2.37 4.68
CA TYR A 30 -6.47 -1.20 4.15
C TYR A 30 -7.94 -1.53 3.81
N LEU A 31 -8.21 -2.70 3.20
CA LEU A 31 -9.57 -3.15 2.93
C LEU A 31 -10.38 -3.32 4.22
N ASN A 32 -9.79 -3.90 5.27
CA ASN A 32 -10.46 -4.09 6.55
C ASN A 32 -10.74 -2.75 7.26
N GLU A 33 -9.83 -1.79 7.17
CA GLU A 33 -9.94 -0.49 7.83
C GLU A 33 -10.90 0.47 7.12
N HIS A 34 -10.88 0.48 5.78
CA HIS A 34 -11.63 1.45 4.97
C HIS A 34 -12.83 0.86 4.22
N GLY A 35 -12.99 -0.47 4.21
CA GLY A 35 -14.06 -1.16 3.49
C GLY A 35 -13.94 -1.10 1.97
N VAL A 36 -12.79 -0.68 1.43
CA VAL A 36 -12.55 -0.52 -0.01
C VAL A 36 -11.19 -1.11 -0.40
N GLU A 37 -11.11 -1.73 -1.57
CA GLU A 37 -9.85 -2.31 -2.05
C GLU A 37 -8.83 -1.24 -2.41
N PHE A 38 -7.58 -1.43 -1.97
CA PHE A 38 -6.46 -0.58 -2.37
C PHE A 38 -5.98 -0.92 -3.80
N ARG A 39 -6.56 -0.24 -4.79
CA ARG A 39 -6.24 -0.48 -6.22
C ARG A 39 -5.15 0.42 -6.79
N PHE A 40 -5.02 1.65 -6.28
CA PHE A 40 -4.08 2.64 -6.78
C PHE A 40 -3.48 3.44 -5.62
N GLY A 41 -2.16 3.58 -5.58
CA GLY A 41 -1.47 4.35 -4.56
C GLY A 41 -0.11 3.75 -4.22
N SER A 42 0.43 4.16 -3.08
CA SER A 42 1.65 3.62 -2.50
C SER A 42 1.49 3.42 -0.99
N PHE A 43 2.27 2.50 -0.43
CA PHE A 43 2.50 2.39 1.00
C PHE A 43 3.93 2.86 1.29
N HIS A 44 4.10 3.71 2.30
CA HIS A 44 5.40 4.24 2.68
C HIS A 44 5.82 3.69 4.04
N PHE A 45 7.01 3.10 4.09
CA PHE A 45 7.63 2.66 5.35
C PHE A 45 8.34 3.86 5.99
N ILE A 46 7.89 4.25 7.17
CA ILE A 46 8.42 5.42 7.88
C ILE A 46 9.48 4.96 8.88
N PHE A 47 10.66 5.59 8.81
CA PHE A 47 11.79 5.35 9.69
C PHE A 47 12.15 6.63 10.45
N HIS A 48 12.25 6.56 11.77
CA HIS A 48 12.81 7.62 12.62
C HIS A 48 13.99 7.07 13.41
N ASP A 49 15.10 7.80 13.43
CA ASP A 49 16.35 7.40 14.10
C ASP A 49 16.84 5.99 13.68
N GLY A 50 16.70 5.68 12.38
CA GLY A 50 17.10 4.39 11.81
C GLY A 50 16.22 3.20 12.20
N ARG A 51 15.09 3.43 12.88
CA ARG A 51 14.14 2.39 13.30
C ARG A 51 12.83 2.52 12.55
N PHE A 52 12.29 1.39 12.13
CA PHE A 52 10.95 1.30 11.57
C PHE A 52 9.91 1.74 12.63
N GLN A 53 9.02 2.64 12.25
CA GLN A 53 7.97 3.17 13.11
C GLN A 53 6.58 2.73 12.66
N ALA A 54 6.25 3.00 11.40
CA ALA A 54 4.91 2.79 10.87
C ALA A 54 4.91 2.58 9.35
N VAL A 55 3.79 2.10 8.83
CA VAL A 55 3.45 2.17 7.41
C VAL A 55 2.32 3.19 7.25
N GLU A 56 2.49 4.13 6.33
CA GLU A 56 1.42 5.05 5.91
C GLU A 56 0.86 4.63 4.56
N ASP A 57 -0.47 4.66 4.43
CA ASP A 57 -1.17 4.48 3.16
C ASP A 57 -1.38 5.81 2.44
N TRP A 58 -1.11 5.82 1.14
CA TRP A 58 -1.29 6.97 0.27
C TRP A 58 -2.16 6.58 -0.93
N PRO A 59 -3.49 6.38 -0.73
CA PRO A 59 -4.40 6.02 -1.81
C PRO A 59 -4.44 7.17 -2.83
N ARG A 60 -4.09 6.88 -4.09
CA ARG A 60 -4.22 7.86 -5.17
C ARG A 60 -5.63 7.78 -5.73
N SER A 61 -6.45 8.78 -5.41
CA SER A 61 -7.79 8.88 -5.97
C SER A 61 -7.70 9.01 -7.50
N ARG A 62 -8.13 7.98 -8.24
CA ARG A 62 -8.19 7.98 -9.70
C ARG A 62 -9.38 8.80 -10.24
N ARG A 63 -9.79 9.87 -9.53
CA ARG A 63 -10.85 10.78 -9.95
C ARG A 63 -10.26 12.08 -10.50
N TYR A 64 -9.51 11.97 -11.59
CA TYR A 64 -9.51 13.04 -12.59
C TYR A 64 -10.23 12.52 -13.83
N LEU A 65 -11.56 12.57 -13.78
CA LEU A 65 -12.38 12.50 -14.99
C LEU A 65 -12.28 13.88 -15.62
N SER A 66 -11.43 14.03 -16.64
CA SER A 66 -11.42 15.22 -17.48
C SER A 66 -12.86 15.46 -17.97
N PRO A 67 -13.43 16.68 -17.84
CA PRO A 67 -14.75 16.95 -18.37
C PRO A 67 -14.75 16.57 -19.85
N LYS A 68 -15.61 15.63 -20.24
CA LYS A 68 -15.89 15.44 -21.67
C LYS A 68 -16.31 16.80 -22.19
N ARG A 69 -15.50 17.40 -23.07
CA ARG A 69 -15.92 18.58 -23.83
C ARG A 69 -17.22 18.17 -24.50
N VAL A 70 -18.34 18.72 -24.04
CA VAL A 70 -19.59 18.67 -24.78
C VAL A 70 -19.29 19.47 -26.03
N VAL A 71 -18.91 18.79 -27.11
CA VAL A 71 -18.93 19.38 -28.44
C VAL A 71 -20.41 19.59 -28.70
N GLY A 72 -20.87 20.82 -28.49
CA GLY A 72 -22.24 21.21 -28.80
C GLY A 72 -22.48 20.97 -30.28
N ASN A 73 -23.42 20.08 -30.59
CA ASN A 73 -24.07 20.11 -31.90
C ASN A 73 -24.78 21.46 -31.99
N LYS A 74 -24.31 22.33 -32.89
CA LYS A 74 -25.16 23.34 -33.49
C LYS A 74 -25.77 22.71 -34.74
N GLU A 75 -27.08 22.55 -34.70
CA GLU A 75 -27.94 22.45 -35.87
C GLU A 75 -27.72 23.64 -36.82
#